data_AF-A0A4V1Q1X0-F1
#
_entry.id   AF-A0A4V1Q1X0-F1
#
_cell.length_a   1.000
_cell.length_b   1.000
_cell.length_c   1.000
_cell.angle_alpha   90.00
_cell.angle_beta   90.00
_cell.angle_gamma   90.00
#
_symmetry.space_group_name_H-M   'P 1'
#
loop_
_entity.id
_entity.type
_entity.pdbx_description
1 polymer ?
#
loop_
_entity_poly.entity_id
_entity_poly.type
_entity_poly.pdbx_seq_one_letter_code
_entity_poly.pdbx_strand_id
1 'polypeptide(L)'
;MLRVKNARSLGSFIFEDILCRYGMVEEIVCNNGPPYTAALDYLKERYGICNIQISPYNSQANGPVKWRHYNVWEAIMKAVQGNKKDWPLVAASVFWAEHVTIQKSTGYSPYYIAHGIEPILPFDLAEATLIAPQVTSAMSTSDLIAYRAIQLQRRQEDLDKVKASLHKARIASAHQYEERFQVTIKDYNFSPGSLVLVCNSCFNSSVGSKAKPRYHGPLIVVWRTTGGSYILSELNGSISRL
;
A
#
# COMPACT_ATOMS: atom_id res chain seq x y z
N MET A 1 12.14 14.60 0.42
CA MET A 1 10.69 14.73 0.74
C MET A 1 10.03 15.59 -0.33
N LEU A 2 8.96 15.11 -0.95
CA LEU A 2 8.20 15.86 -1.97
C LEU A 2 7.65 17.16 -1.36
N ARG A 3 8.04 18.31 -1.92
CA ARG A 3 7.56 19.64 -1.48
C ARG A 3 6.34 20.12 -2.26
N VAL A 4 6.14 19.60 -3.48
CA VAL A 4 5.04 19.98 -4.37
C VAL A 4 4.45 18.71 -4.98
N LYS A 5 3.12 18.63 -4.98
CA LYS A 5 2.37 17.51 -5.57
C LYS A 5 1.95 17.87 -7.00
N ASN A 6 2.89 17.73 -7.93
CA ASN A 6 2.62 17.85 -9.37
C ASN A 6 3.05 16.55 -10.09
N ALA A 7 2.56 16.32 -11.32
CA ALA A 7 2.81 15.09 -12.06
C ALA A 7 4.31 14.86 -12.34
N ARG A 8 5.06 15.91 -12.67
CA ARG A 8 6.50 15.83 -12.96
C ARG A 8 7.31 15.40 -11.73
N SER A 9 7.11 16.08 -10.60
CA SER A 9 7.78 15.79 -9.34
C SER A 9 7.43 14.40 -8.82
N LEU A 10 6.17 13.96 -8.99
CA LEU A 10 5.76 12.60 -8.65
C LEU A 10 6.42 11.55 -9.55
N GLY A 11 6.45 11.77 -10.87
CA GLY A 11 7.10 10.88 -11.82
C GLY A 11 8.61 10.74 -11.55
N SER A 12 9.30 11.87 -11.34
CA SER A 12 10.72 11.88 -10.94
C SER A 12 10.94 11.15 -9.62
N PHE A 13 10.10 11.41 -8.60
CA PHE A 13 10.21 10.73 -7.31
C PHE A 13 10.05 9.21 -7.44
N ILE A 14 9.03 8.74 -8.18
CA ILE A 14 8.83 7.30 -8.38
C ILE A 14 10.03 6.69 -9.11
N PHE A 15 10.56 7.37 -10.13
CA PHE A 15 11.73 6.86 -10.86
C PHE A 15 13.00 6.87 -9.99
N GLU A 16 13.40 8.04 -9.48
CA GLU A 16 14.70 8.26 -8.83
C GLU A 16 14.77 7.66 -7.42
N ASP A 17 13.69 7.79 -6.64
CA ASP A 17 13.70 7.39 -5.22
C ASP A 17 13.10 5.99 -4.98
N ILE A 18 12.36 5.42 -5.94
CA ILE A 18 11.78 4.08 -5.81
C ILE A 18 12.42 3.12 -6.82
N LEU A 19 12.22 3.32 -8.13
CA LEU A 19 12.64 2.36 -9.15
C LEU A 19 14.16 2.22 -9.24
N CYS A 20 14.91 3.32 -9.20
CA CYS A 20 16.38 3.28 -9.23
C CYS A 20 16.99 2.62 -7.98
N ARG A 21 16.26 2.52 -6.86
CA ARG A 21 16.76 1.93 -5.61
C ARG A 21 16.36 0.47 -5.44
N TYR A 22 15.13 0.13 -5.80
CA TYR A 22 14.55 -1.19 -5.55
C TYR A 22 14.37 -2.04 -6.81
N GLY A 23 14.58 -1.44 -8.00
CA GLY A 23 14.42 -2.09 -9.28
C GLY A 23 13.06 -1.80 -9.95
N MET A 24 12.91 -2.35 -11.15
CA MET A 24 11.71 -2.22 -11.97
C MET A 24 10.56 -3.02 -11.34
N VAL A 25 9.34 -2.48 -11.41
CA VAL A 25 8.11 -3.18 -11.03
C VAL A 25 7.26 -3.44 -12.27
N GLU A 26 6.49 -4.52 -12.24
CA GLU A 26 5.58 -4.87 -13.34
C GLU A 26 4.38 -3.92 -13.39
N GLU A 27 3.79 -3.63 -12.21
CA GLU A 27 2.57 -2.84 -12.10
C GLU A 27 2.59 -1.89 -10.91
N ILE A 28 1.98 -0.71 -11.08
CA ILE A 28 1.73 0.25 -10.00
C ILE A 28 0.23 0.47 -9.86
N VAL A 29 -0.31 0.16 -8.68
CA VAL A 29 -1.70 0.42 -8.33
C VAL A 29 -1.82 1.79 -7.66
N CYS A 30 -2.68 2.66 -8.17
CA CYS A 30 -2.89 3.99 -7.60
C CYS A 30 -4.36 4.41 -7.61
N ASN A 31 -4.66 5.49 -6.87
CA ASN A 31 -5.95 6.14 -6.94
C ASN A 31 -6.03 7.08 -8.16
N ASN A 32 -7.26 7.46 -8.54
CA ASN A 32 -7.53 8.33 -9.69
C ASN A 32 -7.23 9.81 -9.42
N GLY A 33 -6.21 10.11 -8.60
CA GLY A 33 -5.76 11.48 -8.40
C GLY A 33 -5.14 12.03 -9.70
N PRO A 34 -5.56 13.22 -10.19
CA PRO A 34 -5.04 13.74 -11.47
C PRO A 34 -3.51 13.83 -11.55
N PRO A 35 -2.78 14.27 -10.50
CA PRO A 35 -1.32 14.29 -10.51
C PRO A 35 -0.68 12.89 -10.60
N TYR A 36 -1.31 11.88 -9.99
CA TYR A 36 -0.81 10.50 -10.02
C TYR A 36 -1.07 9.85 -11.38
N THR A 37 -2.24 10.09 -11.97
CA THR A 37 -2.59 9.58 -13.29
C THR A 37 -1.59 10.07 -14.33
N ALA A 38 -1.37 11.39 -14.40
CA ALA A 38 -0.41 11.97 -15.34
C ALA A 38 1.05 11.52 -15.08
N ALA A 39 1.45 11.31 -13.82
CA ALA A 39 2.77 10.80 -13.49
C ALA A 39 2.95 9.34 -13.96
N LEU A 40 1.93 8.51 -13.78
CA LEU A 40 1.95 7.10 -14.17
C LEU A 40 1.87 6.94 -15.69
N ASP A 41 1.09 7.77 -16.38
CA ASP A 41 1.02 7.76 -17.85
C ASP A 41 2.39 8.08 -18.45
N TYR A 42 3.10 9.07 -17.89
CA TYR A 42 4.49 9.36 -18.26
C TYR A 42 5.43 8.17 -18.02
N LEU A 43 5.32 7.49 -16.88
CA LEU A 43 6.14 6.32 -16.57
C LEU A 43 5.82 5.12 -17.48
N LYS A 44 4.54 4.96 -17.85
CA LYS A 44 4.08 3.94 -18.78
C LYS A 44 4.63 4.17 -20.18
N GLU A 45 4.54 5.40 -20.69
CA GLU A 45 5.05 5.76 -22.02
C GLU A 45 6.58 5.61 -22.11
N ARG A 46 7.30 5.99 -21.05
CA ARG A 46 8.76 6.02 -21.06
C ARG A 46 9.41 4.68 -20.73
N TYR A 47 8.81 3.90 -19.83
CA TYR A 47 9.42 2.70 -19.26
C TYR A 47 8.54 1.44 -19.41
N GLY A 48 7.32 1.55 -19.95
CA GLY A 48 6.43 0.41 -20.13
C GLY A 48 5.75 -0.11 -18.86
N ILE A 49 5.81 0.64 -17.75
CA ILE A 49 5.22 0.22 -16.46
C ILE A 49 3.71 0.33 -16.53
N CYS A 50 3.01 -0.80 -16.32
CA CYS A 50 1.57 -0.81 -16.33
C CYS A 50 0.98 -0.20 -15.05
N ASN A 51 -0.12 0.53 -15.19
CA ASN A 51 -0.82 1.14 -14.06
C ASN A 51 -2.22 0.54 -13.91
N ILE A 52 -2.60 0.24 -12.66
CA ILE A 52 -3.97 -0.16 -12.31
C ILE A 52 -4.61 0.99 -11.55
N GLN A 53 -5.67 1.53 -12.14
CA GLN A 53 -6.48 2.59 -11.55
C GLN A 53 -7.61 1.99 -10.73
N ILE A 54 -7.63 2.30 -9.44
CA ILE A 54 -8.70 1.88 -8.55
C ILE A 54 -9.97 2.69 -8.88
N SER A 55 -11.13 2.02 -8.93
CA SER A 55 -12.40 2.70 -9.18
C SER A 55 -12.62 3.87 -8.21
N PRO A 56 -13.22 4.99 -8.67
CA PRO A 56 -13.52 6.10 -7.78
C PRO A 56 -14.44 5.63 -6.65
N TYR A 57 -14.36 6.31 -5.50
CA TYR A 57 -15.15 6.01 -4.29
C TYR A 57 -14.97 4.61 -3.67
N ASN A 58 -14.09 3.76 -4.21
CA ASN A 58 -13.73 2.48 -3.58
C ASN A 58 -12.65 2.68 -2.51
N SER A 59 -13.08 3.26 -1.40
CA SER A 59 -12.20 3.56 -0.26
C SER A 59 -11.55 2.32 0.35
N GLN A 60 -12.17 1.14 0.16
CA GLN A 60 -11.76 -0.16 0.70
C GLN A 60 -10.65 -0.83 -0.11
N ALA A 61 -10.63 -0.68 -1.45
CA ALA A 61 -9.53 -1.17 -2.28
C ALA A 61 -8.18 -0.53 -1.91
N ASN A 62 -8.20 0.74 -1.45
CA ASN A 62 -7.04 1.42 -0.86
C ASN A 62 -6.85 1.15 0.65
N GLY A 63 -7.67 0.26 1.24
CA GLY A 63 -7.69 -0.03 2.66
C GLY A 63 -6.33 -0.42 3.23
N PRO A 64 -5.61 -1.40 2.64
CA PRO A 64 -4.30 -1.82 3.15
C PRO A 64 -3.30 -0.66 3.25
N VAL A 65 -3.25 0.20 2.22
CA VAL A 65 -2.37 1.38 2.19
C VAL A 65 -2.80 2.40 3.24
N LYS A 66 -4.10 2.67 3.37
CA LYS A 66 -4.63 3.62 4.36
C LYS A 66 -4.35 3.21 5.79
N TRP A 67 -4.53 1.93 6.13
CA TRP A 67 -4.23 1.42 7.47
C TRP A 67 -2.74 1.55 7.80
N ARG A 68 -1.84 1.26 6.84
CA ARG A 68 -0.40 1.48 7.04
C ARG A 68 -0.07 2.96 7.24
N HIS A 69 -0.65 3.86 6.41
CA HIS A 69 -0.45 5.30 6.59
C HIS A 69 -0.92 5.80 7.96
N TYR A 70 -2.03 5.25 8.49
CA TYR A 70 -2.52 5.58 9.82
C TYR A 70 -1.52 5.18 10.90
N ASN A 71 -1.00 3.94 10.87
CA ASN A 71 -0.03 3.46 11.85
C ASN A 71 1.26 4.28 11.83
N VAL A 72 1.77 4.60 10.64
CA VAL A 72 2.96 5.46 10.48
C VAL A 72 2.69 6.85 11.03
N TRP A 73 1.52 7.42 10.76
CA TRP A 73 1.16 8.73 11.29
C TRP A 73 1.07 8.71 12.82
N GLU A 74 0.44 7.70 13.42
CA GLU A 74 0.44 7.54 14.88
C GLU A 74 1.85 7.43 15.46
N ALA A 75 2.73 6.66 14.81
CA ALA A 75 4.11 6.52 15.22
C ALA A 75 4.87 7.87 15.16
N ILE A 76 4.66 8.65 14.10
CA ILE A 76 5.17 10.03 14.00
C ILE A 76 4.64 10.88 15.15
N MET A 77 3.33 10.89 15.41
CA MET A 77 2.74 11.69 16.50
C MET A 77 3.26 11.29 17.88
N LYS A 78 3.57 10.00 18.10
CA LYS A 78 4.16 9.50 19.35
C LYS A 78 5.65 9.84 19.47
N ALA A 79 6.38 9.80 18.37
CA ALA A 79 7.81 10.14 18.32
C ALA A 79 8.07 11.63 18.49
N VAL A 80 7.13 12.46 18.05
CA VAL A 80 7.14 13.89 18.30
C VAL A 80 6.77 14.15 19.76
N GLN A 81 7.76 14.45 20.60
CA GLN A 81 7.65 14.65 22.05
C GLN A 81 6.88 15.94 22.43
N GLY A 82 5.61 16.04 22.03
CA GLY A 82 4.71 17.14 22.36
C GLY A 82 4.59 18.25 21.29
N ASN A 83 5.60 18.48 20.45
CA ASN A 83 5.56 19.54 19.43
C ASN A 83 5.30 19.03 18.01
N LYS A 84 4.03 18.91 17.60
CA LYS A 84 3.60 18.40 16.27
C LYS A 84 4.30 19.02 15.06
N LYS A 85 4.87 20.22 15.16
CA LYS A 85 5.60 20.87 14.06
C LYS A 85 6.92 20.17 13.71
N ASP A 86 7.47 19.40 14.64
CA ASP A 86 8.76 18.72 14.49
C ASP A 86 8.63 17.37 13.79
N TRP A 87 7.43 17.02 13.31
CA TRP A 87 7.18 15.79 12.57
C TRP A 87 8.15 15.54 11.38
N PRO A 88 8.64 16.55 10.62
CA PRO A 88 9.57 16.30 9.52
C PRO A 88 10.94 15.81 10.02
N LEU A 89 11.34 16.18 11.25
CA LEU A 89 12.62 15.78 11.85
C LEU A 89 12.62 14.30 12.23
N VAL A 90 11.49 13.78 12.71
CA VAL A 90 11.37 12.37 13.13
C VAL A 90 10.87 11.44 12.01
N ALA A 91 10.31 11.99 10.93
CA ALA A 91 9.69 11.19 9.87
C ALA A 91 10.65 10.13 9.29
N ALA A 92 11.90 10.50 9.02
CA ALA A 92 12.91 9.57 8.50
C ALA A 92 13.17 8.41 9.47
N SER A 93 13.33 8.71 10.77
CA SER A 93 13.54 7.71 11.81
C SER A 93 12.32 6.78 11.97
N VAL A 94 11.11 7.32 11.87
CA VAL A 94 9.88 6.52 11.94
C VAL A 94 9.71 5.63 10.72
N PHE A 95 9.99 6.12 9.50
CA PHE A 95 9.97 5.27 8.31
C PHE A 95 11.01 4.16 8.41
N TRP A 96 12.22 4.47 8.89
CA TRP A 96 13.24 3.46 9.13
C TRP A 96 12.76 2.41 10.15
N ALA A 97 12.20 2.85 11.27
CA ALA A 97 11.64 1.95 12.29
C ALA A 97 10.52 1.06 11.73
N GLU A 98 9.63 1.58 10.89
CA GLU A 98 8.57 0.79 10.25
C GLU A 98 9.13 -0.28 9.32
N HIS A 99 10.17 0.04 8.55
CA HIS A 99 10.80 -0.92 7.62
C HIS A 99 11.52 -2.06 8.35
N VAL A 100 12.05 -1.83 9.55
CA VAL A 100 12.82 -2.85 10.31
C VAL A 100 11.97 -3.57 11.36
N THR A 101 10.75 -3.10 11.62
CA THR A 101 9.84 -3.75 12.57
C THR A 101 9.16 -4.96 11.93
N ILE A 102 9.21 -6.10 12.62
CA ILE A 102 8.59 -7.35 12.18
C ILE A 102 7.07 -7.17 12.04
N GLN A 103 6.52 -7.55 10.88
CA GLN A 103 5.08 -7.53 10.65
C GLN A 103 4.42 -8.82 11.12
N LYS A 104 3.37 -8.71 11.93
CA LYS A 104 2.60 -9.85 12.45
C LYS A 104 2.08 -10.79 11.35
N SER A 105 1.75 -10.26 10.17
CA SER A 105 1.20 -11.05 9.07
C SER A 105 2.21 -11.93 8.35
N THR A 106 3.48 -11.52 8.32
CA THR A 106 4.55 -12.21 7.59
C THR A 106 5.54 -12.89 8.52
N GLY A 107 5.73 -12.37 9.74
CA GLY A 107 6.76 -12.83 10.67
C GLY A 107 8.15 -12.25 10.38
N TYR A 108 8.28 -11.39 9.37
CA TYR A 108 9.54 -10.77 8.95
C TYR A 108 9.38 -9.25 8.83
N SER A 109 10.48 -8.50 8.90
CA SER A 109 10.47 -7.06 8.63
C SER A 109 10.30 -6.77 7.12
N PRO A 110 9.70 -5.63 6.74
CA PRO A 110 9.68 -5.19 5.34
C PRO A 110 11.07 -5.11 4.70
N TYR A 111 12.07 -4.68 5.47
CA TYR A 111 13.46 -4.58 5.02
C TYR A 111 14.03 -5.95 4.66
N TYR A 112 13.83 -6.97 5.51
CA TYR A 112 14.22 -8.34 5.21
C TYR A 112 13.54 -8.88 3.97
N ILE A 113 12.24 -8.61 3.80
CA ILE A 113 11.50 -9.08 2.62
C ILE A 113 12.07 -8.44 1.33
N ALA A 114 12.44 -7.17 1.36
CA ALA A 114 13.01 -6.47 0.21
C ALA A 114 14.47 -6.89 -0.09
N HIS A 115 15.31 -6.98 0.94
CA HIS A 115 16.76 -7.11 0.79
C HIS A 115 17.32 -8.51 1.10
N GLY A 116 16.54 -9.37 1.76
CA GLY A 116 16.95 -10.71 2.18
C GLY A 116 17.83 -10.76 3.42
N ILE A 117 18.10 -9.62 4.06
CA ILE A 117 18.89 -9.50 5.29
C ILE A 117 18.27 -8.43 6.19
N GLU A 118 18.37 -8.61 7.50
CA GLU A 118 17.99 -7.55 8.45
C GLU A 118 19.11 -6.50 8.52
N PRO A 119 18.79 -5.21 8.67
CA PRO A 119 19.81 -4.19 8.84
C PRO A 119 20.36 -4.24 10.27
N ILE A 120 21.66 -3.98 10.40
CA ILE A 120 22.31 -3.84 11.70
C ILE A 120 22.11 -2.41 12.17
N LEU A 121 21.43 -2.22 13.31
CA LEU A 121 21.19 -0.89 13.87
C LEU A 121 22.36 -0.49 14.80
N PRO A 122 22.62 0.81 15.01
CA PRO A 122 23.72 1.26 15.87
C PRO A 122 23.66 0.69 17.29
N PHE A 123 22.47 0.46 17.84
CA PHE A 123 22.30 -0.15 19.15
C PHE A 123 22.53 -1.68 19.12
N ASP A 124 22.24 -2.36 18.01
CA ASP A 124 22.55 -3.80 17.88
C ASP A 124 24.07 -4.04 17.96
N LEU A 125 24.86 -3.08 17.48
CA LEU A 125 26.32 -3.12 17.58
C LEU A 125 26.81 -2.88 19.01
N ALA A 126 26.13 -2.01 19.77
CA ALA A 126 26.50 -1.68 21.15
C ALA A 126 26.04 -2.74 22.16
N GLU A 127 24.88 -3.35 21.94
CA GLU A 127 24.30 -4.39 22.81
C GLU A 127 24.64 -5.82 22.36
N ALA A 128 25.37 -5.96 21.24
CA ALA A 128 25.81 -7.24 20.71
C ALA A 128 24.63 -8.23 20.53
N THR A 129 23.48 -7.71 20.09
CA THR A 129 22.21 -8.44 20.12
C THR A 129 22.10 -9.47 18.99
N LEU A 130 21.25 -10.49 19.22
CA LEU A 130 21.01 -11.75 18.48
C LEU A 130 20.83 -11.68 16.94
N ILE A 131 20.87 -10.52 16.30
CA ILE A 131 20.64 -10.32 14.86
C ILE A 131 21.90 -10.67 14.04
N ALA A 132 23.09 -10.50 14.63
CA ALA A 132 24.34 -11.00 14.07
C ALA A 132 24.97 -12.01 15.05
N PRO A 133 25.49 -13.17 14.58
CA PRO A 133 26.34 -14.00 15.43
C PRO A 133 27.48 -13.15 15.96
N GLN A 134 27.81 -13.29 17.24
CA GLN A 134 29.01 -12.69 17.81
C GLN A 134 30.20 -13.16 16.98
N VAL A 135 30.75 -12.28 16.13
CA VAL A 135 31.97 -12.58 15.37
C VAL A 135 33.12 -12.46 16.38
N THR A 136 33.32 -13.53 17.15
CA THR A 136 34.30 -13.61 18.24
C THR A 136 35.73 -13.74 17.74
N SER A 137 35.93 -13.97 16.44
CA SER A 137 37.24 -14.16 15.83
C SER A 137 37.30 -13.58 14.41
N ALA A 138 38.48 -13.11 14.00
CA ALA A 138 38.70 -12.62 12.64
C ALA A 138 38.45 -13.75 11.63
N MET A 139 37.44 -13.58 10.78
CA MET A 139 37.10 -14.54 9.72
C MET A 139 38.04 -14.38 8.53
N SER A 140 38.39 -15.47 7.86
CA SER A 140 39.04 -15.38 6.55
C SER A 140 38.06 -14.82 5.51
N THR A 141 38.59 -14.28 4.40
CA THR A 141 37.75 -13.78 3.30
C THR A 141 36.84 -14.89 2.73
N SER A 142 37.32 -16.14 2.67
CA SER A 142 36.51 -17.28 2.22
C SER A 142 35.37 -17.60 3.17
N ASP A 143 35.60 -17.57 4.48
CA ASP A 143 34.55 -17.85 5.47
C ASP A 143 33.45 -16.77 5.42
N LEU A 144 33.86 -15.52 5.22
CA LEU A 144 32.94 -14.39 5.11
C LEU A 144 32.10 -14.46 3.82
N ILE A 145 32.70 -14.90 2.71
CA ILE A 145 31.95 -15.19 1.46
C ILE A 145 30.99 -16.35 1.66
N ALA A 146 31.45 -17.46 2.26
CA ALA A 146 30.61 -18.64 2.52
C ALA A 146 29.42 -18.31 3.43
N TYR A 147 29.64 -17.53 4.50
CA TYR A 147 28.60 -17.07 5.39
C TYR A 147 27.53 -16.24 4.66
N ARG A 148 27.95 -15.26 3.85
CA ARG A 148 27.04 -14.46 3.01
C ARG A 148 26.29 -15.32 2.00
N ALA A 149 26.95 -16.31 1.39
CA ALA A 149 26.31 -17.22 0.45
C ALA A 149 25.21 -18.06 1.14
N ILE A 150 25.45 -18.56 2.35
CA ILE A 150 24.43 -19.29 3.14
C ILE A 150 23.23 -18.40 3.45
N GLN A 151 23.45 -17.15 3.85
CA GLN A 151 22.35 -16.19 4.08
C GLN A 151 21.51 -15.98 2.82
N LEU A 152 22.17 -15.78 1.67
CA LEU A 152 21.49 -15.59 0.38
C LEU A 152 20.73 -16.84 -0.08
N GLN A 153 21.21 -18.05 0.22
CA GLN A 153 20.54 -19.30 -0.13
C GLN A 153 19.22 -19.51 0.62
N ARG A 154 19.14 -19.10 1.90
CA ARG A 154 17.90 -19.21 2.70
C ARG A 154 16.76 -18.31 2.20
N ARG A 155 17.09 -17.29 1.41
CA ARG A 155 16.14 -16.29 0.90
C ARG A 155 14.96 -16.91 0.18
N GLN A 156 15.17 -17.94 -0.65
CA GLN A 156 14.09 -18.50 -1.43
C GLN A 156 13.04 -19.19 -0.53
N GLU A 157 13.49 -19.99 0.43
CA GLU A 157 12.61 -20.64 1.40
C GLU A 157 11.85 -19.62 2.26
N ASP A 158 12.52 -18.55 2.69
CA ASP A 158 11.88 -17.50 3.46
C ASP A 158 10.84 -16.74 2.65
N LEU A 159 11.13 -16.42 1.38
CA LEU A 159 10.16 -15.80 0.48
C LEU A 159 8.93 -16.69 0.27
N ASP A 160 9.12 -17.99 0.14
CA ASP A 160 8.00 -18.94 -0.02
C ASP A 160 7.17 -19.07 1.26
N LYS A 161 7.81 -19.06 2.44
CA LYS A 161 7.12 -18.97 3.75
C LYS A 161 6.36 -17.66 3.91
N VAL A 162 6.94 -16.54 3.51
CA VAL A 162 6.30 -15.21 3.53
C VAL A 162 5.07 -15.22 2.64
N LYS A 163 5.17 -15.72 1.41
CA LYS A 163 4.03 -15.83 0.47
C LYS A 163 2.91 -16.67 1.06
N ALA A 164 3.23 -17.85 1.60
CA ALA A 164 2.24 -18.74 2.20
C ALA A 164 1.55 -18.10 3.42
N SER A 165 2.34 -17.46 4.30
CA SER A 165 1.84 -16.80 5.51
C SER A 165 0.95 -15.60 5.16
N LEU A 166 1.37 -14.78 4.19
CA LEU A 166 0.60 -13.65 3.69
C LEU A 166 -0.72 -14.10 3.07
N HIS A 167 -0.70 -15.17 2.25
CA HIS A 167 -1.90 -15.73 1.64
C HIS A 167 -2.89 -16.23 2.70
N LYS A 168 -2.41 -17.00 3.69
CA LYS A 168 -3.21 -17.46 4.82
C LYS A 168 -3.79 -16.29 5.63
N ALA A 169 -2.98 -15.27 5.92
CA ALA A 169 -3.43 -14.10 6.66
C ALA A 169 -4.49 -13.29 5.90
N ARG A 170 -4.36 -13.15 4.58
CA ARG A 170 -5.36 -12.50 3.71
C ARG A 170 -6.68 -13.25 3.73
N ILE A 171 -6.66 -14.58 3.55
CA ILE A 171 -7.87 -15.42 3.60
C ILE A 171 -8.53 -15.33 4.97
N ALA A 172 -7.77 -15.49 6.06
CA ALA A 172 -8.30 -15.40 7.41
C ALA A 172 -8.91 -14.03 7.70
N SER A 173 -8.26 -12.94 7.25
CA SER A 173 -8.80 -11.59 7.38
C SER A 173 -10.07 -11.37 6.56
N ALA A 174 -10.18 -11.98 5.37
CA ALA A 174 -11.37 -11.91 4.54
C ALA A 174 -12.55 -12.63 5.21
N HIS A 175 -12.35 -13.87 5.68
CA HIS A 175 -13.38 -14.61 6.41
C HIS A 175 -13.82 -13.91 7.69
N GLN A 176 -12.87 -13.39 8.48
CA GLN A 176 -13.20 -12.63 9.69
C GLN A 176 -14.01 -11.36 9.37
N TYR A 177 -13.71 -10.71 8.25
CA TYR A 177 -14.48 -9.55 7.79
C TYR A 177 -15.90 -9.97 7.37
N GLU A 178 -16.02 -11.04 6.58
CA GLU A 178 -17.31 -11.59 6.17
C GLU A 178 -18.16 -11.92 7.39
N GLU A 179 -17.63 -12.70 8.35
CA GLU A 179 -18.30 -13.05 9.62
C GLU A 179 -18.75 -11.81 10.40
N ARG A 180 -17.86 -10.84 10.58
CA ARG A 180 -18.17 -9.62 11.33
C ARG A 180 -19.26 -8.77 10.68
N PHE A 181 -19.33 -8.78 9.35
CA PHE A 181 -20.24 -7.94 8.58
C PHE A 181 -21.32 -8.74 7.84
N GLN A 182 -21.60 -10.00 8.19
CA GLN A 182 -22.60 -10.85 7.50
C GLN A 182 -23.97 -10.17 7.38
N VAL A 183 -24.37 -9.42 8.40
CA VAL A 183 -25.67 -8.72 8.42
C VAL A 183 -25.68 -7.50 7.48
N THR A 184 -24.51 -6.91 7.22
CA THR A 184 -24.36 -5.67 6.44
C THR A 184 -23.96 -5.93 4.99
N ILE A 185 -23.16 -6.98 4.73
CA ILE A 185 -22.76 -7.41 3.39
C ILE A 185 -24.02 -7.95 2.70
N LYS A 186 -24.50 -7.21 1.72
CA LYS A 186 -25.62 -7.59 0.85
C LYS A 186 -25.08 -7.74 -0.56
N ASP A 187 -25.31 -8.90 -1.16
CA ASP A 187 -24.97 -9.11 -2.57
C ASP A 187 -26.04 -8.45 -3.44
N TYR A 188 -25.69 -7.31 -4.03
CA TYR A 188 -26.56 -6.63 -4.97
C TYR A 188 -26.14 -7.04 -6.38
N ASN A 189 -27.00 -7.81 -7.05
CA ASN A 189 -26.82 -8.21 -8.44
C ASN A 189 -27.78 -7.43 -9.34
N PHE A 190 -27.32 -6.28 -9.86
CA PHE A 190 -28.11 -5.44 -10.74
C PHE A 190 -27.93 -5.89 -12.19
N SER A 191 -29.04 -6.18 -12.88
CA SER A 191 -29.02 -6.50 -14.31
C SER A 191 -28.74 -5.25 -15.16
N PRO A 192 -28.15 -5.40 -16.36
CA PRO A 192 -28.14 -4.34 -17.37
C PRO A 192 -29.53 -3.72 -17.55
N GLY A 193 -29.60 -2.39 -17.61
CA GLY A 193 -30.83 -1.61 -17.69
C GLY A 193 -31.44 -1.20 -16.35
N SER A 194 -30.96 -1.72 -15.21
CA SER A 194 -31.47 -1.34 -13.90
C SER A 194 -31.10 0.11 -13.55
N LEU A 195 -32.07 0.84 -12.99
CA LEU A 195 -31.84 2.18 -12.43
C LEU A 195 -31.24 2.07 -11.03
N VAL A 196 -30.13 2.76 -10.80
CA VAL A 196 -29.39 2.76 -9.54
C VAL A 196 -29.06 4.17 -9.08
N LEU A 197 -28.89 4.32 -7.77
CA LEU A 197 -28.39 5.53 -7.13
C LEU A 197 -26.99 5.26 -6.59
N VAL A 198 -26.05 6.15 -6.91
CA VAL A 198 -24.64 6.03 -6.46
C VAL A 198 -24.43 6.87 -5.22
N CYS A 199 -24.05 6.26 -4.11
CA CYS A 199 -23.78 6.96 -2.86
C CYS A 199 -22.54 7.87 -2.96
N ASN A 200 -22.73 9.17 -2.73
CA ASN A 200 -21.65 10.14 -2.66
C ASN A 200 -20.98 10.09 -1.27
N SER A 201 -20.00 9.20 -1.15
CA SER A 201 -19.27 8.98 0.11
C SER A 201 -18.45 10.18 0.60
N CYS A 202 -18.21 11.21 -0.22
CA CYS A 202 -17.49 12.43 0.17
C CYS A 202 -18.19 13.19 1.31
N PHE A 203 -19.52 13.10 1.36
CA PHE A 203 -20.34 13.85 2.30
C PHE A 203 -20.58 13.10 3.62
N ASN A 204 -20.17 11.85 3.75
CA ASN A 204 -20.46 11.04 4.93
C ASN A 204 -19.67 11.45 6.19
N SER A 205 -18.56 12.19 6.03
CA SER A 205 -17.65 12.53 7.15
C SER A 205 -17.45 14.04 7.38
N SER A 206 -18.16 14.92 6.67
CA SER A 206 -18.00 16.38 6.82
C SER A 206 -19.08 16.99 7.73
N VAL A 207 -18.67 17.75 8.74
CA VAL A 207 -19.59 18.55 9.58
C VAL A 207 -20.24 19.62 8.68
N GLY A 208 -21.58 19.62 8.59
CA GLY A 208 -22.36 20.52 7.72
C GLY A 208 -22.89 19.92 6.41
N SER A 209 -22.67 18.62 6.16
CA SER A 209 -23.15 17.93 4.95
C SER A 209 -24.58 17.38 5.05
N LYS A 210 -25.28 17.55 6.18
CA LYS A 210 -26.63 16.99 6.39
C LYS A 210 -27.65 17.40 5.32
N ALA A 211 -27.49 18.59 4.72
CA ALA A 211 -28.37 19.12 3.69
C ALA A 211 -27.91 18.85 2.24
N LYS A 212 -26.76 18.21 2.02
CA LYS A 212 -26.23 17.95 0.67
C LYS A 212 -26.78 16.63 0.11
N PRO A 213 -27.02 16.54 -1.21
CA PRO A 213 -27.52 15.32 -1.84
C PRO A 213 -26.50 14.19 -1.64
N ARG A 214 -26.94 13.11 -0.99
CA ARG A 214 -26.09 11.95 -0.65
C ARG A 214 -25.96 10.94 -1.78
N TYR A 215 -26.76 11.07 -2.83
CA TYR A 215 -26.80 10.11 -3.92
C TYR A 215 -26.77 10.85 -5.26
N HIS A 216 -26.05 10.28 -6.23
CA HIS A 216 -26.08 10.67 -7.64
C HIS A 216 -27.04 9.76 -8.41
N GLY A 217 -27.66 10.32 -9.45
CA GLY A 217 -28.54 9.60 -10.36
C GLY A 217 -29.96 10.17 -10.41
N PRO A 218 -30.91 9.41 -10.98
CA PRO A 218 -30.81 7.99 -11.33
C PRO A 218 -29.86 7.70 -12.51
N LEU A 219 -29.08 6.62 -12.41
CA LEU A 219 -28.16 6.12 -13.45
C LEU A 219 -28.58 4.73 -13.92
N ILE A 220 -28.24 4.36 -15.14
CA ILE A 220 -28.57 3.06 -15.73
C ILE A 220 -27.33 2.16 -15.70
N VAL A 221 -27.47 0.94 -15.20
CA VAL A 221 -26.44 -0.09 -15.27
C VAL A 221 -26.26 -0.55 -16.71
N VAL A 222 -25.05 -0.46 -17.25
CA VAL A 222 -24.76 -0.94 -18.61
C VAL A 222 -24.28 -2.40 -18.57
N TRP A 223 -23.27 -2.70 -17.75
CA TRP A 223 -22.85 -4.08 -17.46
C TRP A 223 -22.04 -4.15 -16.16
N ARG A 224 -21.85 -5.38 -15.66
CA ARG A 224 -21.02 -5.71 -14.50
C ARG A 224 -19.66 -6.25 -14.97
N THR A 225 -18.57 -5.79 -14.36
CA THR A 225 -17.21 -6.29 -14.63
C THR A 225 -16.95 -7.60 -13.87
N THR A 226 -15.95 -8.36 -14.30
CA THR A 226 -15.51 -9.60 -13.63
C THR A 226 -15.08 -9.38 -12.18
N GLY A 227 -14.59 -8.17 -11.85
CA GLY A 227 -14.23 -7.76 -10.48
C GLY A 227 -15.41 -7.25 -9.64
N GLY A 228 -16.65 -7.40 -10.11
CA GLY A 228 -17.86 -7.03 -9.36
C GLY A 228 -18.22 -5.54 -9.38
N SER A 229 -17.51 -4.71 -10.15
CA SER A 229 -17.85 -3.28 -10.34
C SER A 229 -18.90 -3.12 -11.43
N TYR A 230 -19.64 -2.00 -11.42
CA TYR A 230 -20.66 -1.70 -12.42
C TYR A 230 -20.25 -0.51 -13.28
N ILE A 231 -20.44 -0.61 -14.60
CA ILE A 231 -20.34 0.51 -15.52
C ILE A 231 -21.73 1.13 -15.66
N LEU A 232 -21.81 2.45 -15.47
CA LEU A 232 -23.06 3.18 -15.41
C LEU A 232 -23.15 4.19 -16.56
N SER A 233 -24.37 4.52 -16.97
CA SER A 233 -24.68 5.58 -17.93
C SER A 233 -25.75 6.51 -17.37
N GLU A 234 -25.70 7.77 -17.81
CA GLU A 234 -26.78 8.73 -17.62
C GLU A 234 -28.02 8.33 -18.44
N LEU A 235 -29.18 8.91 -18.12
CA LEU A 235 -30.44 8.61 -18.83
C LEU A 235 -30.40 8.93 -20.33
N ASN A 236 -29.47 9.78 -20.77
CA ASN A 236 -29.25 10.11 -22.18
C ASN A 236 -28.27 9.15 -22.89
N GLY A 237 -27.80 8.10 -22.23
CA GLY A 237 -26.88 7.10 -22.78
C GLY A 237 -25.39 7.46 -22.68
N SER A 238 -25.03 8.61 -22.12
CA SER A 238 -23.62 8.95 -21.89
C SER A 238 -23.01 8.13 -20.74
N ILE A 239 -21.83 7.54 -20.96
CA ILE A 239 -21.16 6.72 -19.93
C ILE A 239 -20.69 7.62 -18.79
N SER A 240 -21.10 7.28 -17.57
CA SER A 240 -20.71 7.99 -16.36
C SER A 240 -19.25 7.71 -16.02
N ARG A 241 -18.51 8.75 -15.65
CA ARG A 241 -17.11 8.66 -15.17
C ARG A 241 -16.99 8.66 -13.64
N LEU A 242 -18.10 8.42 -12.95
CA LEU A 242 -18.17 8.32 -11.49
C LEU A 242 -17.44 7.09 -10.96
#